data_AF-A0A9E3A027-F1
#
_entry.id   AF-A0A9E3A027-F1
#
_cell.length_a   1.000
_cell.length_b   1.000
_cell.length_c   1.000
_cell.angle_alpha   90.00
_cell.angle_beta   90.00
_cell.angle_gamma   90.00
#
_symmetry.space_group_name_H-M   'P 1'
#
loop_
_entity.id
_entity.type
_entity.pdbx_description
1 polymer ?
#
loop_
_entity_poly.entity_id
_entity_poly.type
_entity_poly.pdbx_seq_one_letter_code
_entity_poly.pdbx_strand_id
1 'polypeptide(L)'
;PYVRVFDAIEPHELVQAYVRAYPLFQTAYEQLGYPGKYFNDRLMEAIDDLLDTPEPATPPEFMRPRVLYEFADPDLETRSAGQKMLLRMGRENAARVKAKLREIRRELVAATVRR
;
A
#
# COMPACT_ATOMS: atom_id res chain seq x y z
N PRO A 1 -4.94 1.94 16.69
CA PRO A 1 -5.10 0.48 16.87
C PRO A 1 -4.68 -0.32 15.62
N TYR A 2 -5.21 0.04 14.44
CA TYR A 2 -4.93 -0.68 13.18
C TYR A 2 -3.46 -0.72 12.76
N VAL A 3 -2.74 0.40 12.87
CA VAL A 3 -1.31 0.46 12.54
C VAL A 3 -0.50 -0.52 13.41
N ARG A 4 -0.84 -0.65 14.70
CA ARG A 4 -0.16 -1.61 15.59
C ARG A 4 -0.41 -3.07 15.18
N VAL A 5 -1.63 -3.37 14.73
CA VAL A 5 -1.96 -4.71 14.22
C VAL A 5 -1.16 -5.01 12.96
N PHE A 6 -1.10 -4.06 12.02
CA PHE A 6 -0.31 -4.20 10.79
C PHE A 6 1.19 -4.38 11.08
N ASP A 7 1.72 -3.61 12.04
CA ASP A 7 3.12 -3.67 12.45
C ASP A 7 3.50 -5.02 13.09
N ALA A 8 2.54 -5.65 13.78
CA ALA A 8 2.73 -6.96 14.40
C ALA A 8 2.68 -8.15 13.42
N ILE A 9 2.33 -7.92 12.15
CA ILE A 9 2.31 -8.99 11.14
C ILE A 9 3.74 -9.40 10.81
N GLU A 10 4.00 -10.72 10.89
CA GLU A 10 5.24 -11.32 10.43
C GLU A 10 5.23 -11.38 8.89
N PRO A 11 6.16 -10.67 8.20
CA PRO A 11 6.12 -10.53 6.74
C PRO A 11 6.31 -11.85 5.98
N HIS A 12 7.14 -12.75 6.48
CA HIS A 12 7.42 -14.02 5.83
C HIS A 12 6.19 -14.94 5.83
N GLU A 13 5.52 -15.10 6.97
CA GLU A 13 4.28 -15.86 7.12
C GLU A 13 3.16 -15.28 6.26
N LEU A 14 3.03 -13.96 6.21
CA LEU A 14 2.08 -13.28 5.34
C LEU A 14 2.32 -13.61 3.87
N VAL A 15 3.58 -13.49 3.41
CA VAL A 15 3.93 -13.76 2.02
C VAL A 15 3.77 -15.25 1.69
N GLN A 16 4.09 -16.16 2.61
CA GLN A 16 3.83 -17.59 2.42
C GLN A 16 2.33 -17.88 2.25
N ALA A 17 1.46 -17.23 3.04
CA ALA A 17 0.02 -17.35 2.87
C ALA A 17 -0.45 -16.79 1.52
N TYR A 18 0.06 -15.62 1.11
CA TYR A 18 -0.20 -15.03 -0.19
C TYR A 18 0.19 -15.95 -1.36
N VAL A 19 1.40 -16.52 -1.32
CA VAL A 19 1.93 -17.42 -2.36
C VAL A 19 1.06 -18.66 -2.54
N ARG A 20 0.55 -19.24 -1.45
CA ARG A 20 -0.41 -20.36 -1.48
C ARG A 20 -1.76 -19.95 -2.08
N ALA A 21 -2.24 -18.76 -1.75
CA ALA A 21 -3.52 -18.23 -2.24
C ALA A 21 -3.42 -17.61 -3.65
N TYR A 22 -2.23 -17.43 -4.21
CA TYR A 22 -1.99 -16.71 -5.47
C TYR A 22 -2.88 -17.16 -6.64
N PRO A 23 -3.14 -18.47 -6.88
CA PRO A 23 -4.02 -18.88 -7.97
C PRO A 23 -5.43 -18.28 -7.88
N LEU A 24 -5.95 -18.09 -6.66
CA LEU A 24 -7.27 -17.48 -6.44
C LEU A 24 -7.25 -15.98 -6.75
N PHE A 25 -6.21 -15.28 -6.32
CA PHE A 25 -6.03 -13.86 -6.64
C PHE A 25 -5.87 -13.65 -8.16
N GLN A 26 -5.06 -14.48 -8.82
CA GLN A 26 -4.86 -14.39 -10.26
C GLN A 26 -6.17 -14.63 -11.02
N THR A 27 -6.91 -15.68 -10.66
CA THR A 27 -8.20 -15.99 -11.29
C THR A 27 -9.19 -14.85 -11.14
N ALA A 28 -9.32 -14.30 -9.92
CA ALA A 28 -10.21 -13.17 -9.66
C ALA A 28 -9.77 -11.91 -10.43
N TYR A 29 -8.47 -11.65 -10.53
CA TYR A 29 -7.95 -10.51 -11.26
C TYR A 29 -8.23 -10.58 -12.76
N GLU A 30 -8.09 -11.76 -13.36
CA GLU A 30 -8.45 -11.98 -14.77
C GLU A 30 -9.96 -11.83 -15.00
N GLN A 31 -10.79 -12.34 -14.08
CA GLN A 31 -12.25 -12.20 -14.12
C GLN A 31 -12.73 -10.74 -14.03
N LEU A 32 -11.93 -9.85 -13.43
CA LEU A 32 -12.20 -8.40 -13.43
C LEU A 32 -11.95 -7.73 -14.78
N GLY A 33 -11.53 -8.48 -15.81
CA GLY A 33 -11.28 -7.95 -17.15
C GLY A 33 -9.82 -7.62 -17.44
N TYR A 34 -8.88 -8.20 -16.69
CA TYR A 34 -7.43 -8.06 -16.92
C TYR A 34 -6.79 -9.36 -17.45
N PRO A 35 -7.27 -9.94 -18.58
CA PRO A 35 -6.77 -11.21 -19.08
C PRO A 35 -5.27 -11.13 -19.45
N GLY A 36 -4.51 -12.16 -19.09
CA GLY A 36 -3.07 -12.26 -19.40
C GLY A 36 -2.17 -11.29 -18.61
N LYS A 37 -2.72 -10.53 -17.66
CA LYS A 37 -1.93 -9.70 -16.72
C LYS A 37 -1.79 -10.41 -15.39
N TYR A 38 -0.66 -10.20 -14.72
CA TYR A 38 -0.39 -10.85 -13.44
C TYR A 38 -0.82 -9.97 -12.26
N PHE A 39 -1.57 -10.56 -11.33
CA PHE A 39 -1.98 -9.87 -10.11
C PHE A 39 -0.77 -9.44 -9.26
N ASN A 40 0.30 -10.25 -9.26
CA ASN A 40 1.51 -9.93 -8.49
C ASN A 40 2.16 -8.62 -8.96
N ASP A 41 2.15 -8.34 -10.26
CA ASP A 41 2.70 -7.08 -10.80
C ASP A 41 1.90 -5.90 -10.27
N ARG A 42 0.57 -6.00 -10.27
CA ARG A 42 -0.31 -4.96 -9.73
C ARG A 42 -0.14 -4.77 -8.22
N LEU A 43 0.09 -5.86 -7.48
CA LEU A 43 0.38 -5.80 -6.04
C LEU A 43 1.71 -5.07 -5.79
N MET A 44 2.76 -5.39 -6.54
CA MET A 44 4.06 -4.73 -6.43
C MET A 44 3.97 -3.24 -6.78
N GLU A 45 3.27 -2.88 -7.85
CA GLU A 45 3.01 -1.47 -8.21
C GLU A 45 2.27 -0.72 -7.10
N ALA A 46 1.27 -1.35 -6.47
CA ALA A 46 0.52 -0.72 -5.38
C ALA A 46 1.39 -0.51 -4.13
N ILE A 47 2.28 -1.46 -3.81
CA ILE A 47 3.24 -1.30 -2.72
C ILE A 47 4.21 -0.16 -3.03
N ASP A 48 4.72 -0.10 -4.27
CA ASP A 48 5.66 0.93 -4.69
C ASP A 48 5.01 2.33 -4.66
N ASP A 49 3.77 2.47 -5.14
CA ASP A 49 2.99 3.71 -5.02
C ASP A 49 2.83 4.16 -3.55
N LEU A 50 2.56 3.24 -2.62
CA LEU A 50 2.48 3.56 -1.21
C LEU A 50 3.83 3.98 -0.62
N LEU A 51 4.92 3.32 -1.02
CA LEU A 51 6.26 3.66 -0.56
C LEU A 51 6.73 5.04 -1.05
N ASP A 52 6.28 5.45 -2.24
CA ASP A 52 6.55 6.76 -2.86
C ASP A 52 5.73 7.92 -2.25
N THR A 53 4.89 7.66 -1.25
CA THR A 53 4.17 8.73 -0.53
C THR A 53 5.17 9.77 0.01
N PRO A 54 4.98 11.09 -0.23
CA PRO A 54 5.87 12.10 0.34
C PRO A 54 5.82 12.16 1.87
N GLU A 55 6.84 12.73 2.49
CA GLU A 55 6.90 12.98 3.94
C GLU A 55 7.02 14.49 4.20
N PRO A 56 5.89 15.22 4.25
CA PRO A 56 5.88 16.65 4.49
C PRO A 56 6.54 16.99 5.83
N ALA A 57 7.33 18.07 5.85
CA ALA A 57 7.99 18.54 7.07
C ALA A 57 6.99 19.07 8.11
N THR A 58 5.87 19.62 7.64
CA THR A 58 4.77 20.12 8.47
C THR A 58 3.53 19.25 8.27
N PRO A 59 2.65 19.14 9.28
CA PRO A 59 1.36 18.50 9.13
C PRO A 59 0.57 19.11 7.94
N PRO A 60 -0.01 18.30 7.05
CA PRO A 60 -0.81 18.81 5.95
C PRO A 60 -2.02 19.59 6.45
N GLU A 61 -2.33 20.70 5.79
CA GLU A 61 -3.55 21.46 6.03
C GLU A 61 -4.74 20.85 5.29
N PHE A 62 -5.92 20.94 5.89
CA PHE A 62 -7.16 20.43 5.33
C PHE A 62 -8.17 21.55 5.15
N MET A 63 -8.87 21.52 4.03
CA MET A 63 -10.02 22.38 3.77
C MET A 63 -11.29 21.54 3.66
N ARG A 64 -12.44 22.18 3.86
CA ARG A 64 -13.75 21.54 3.73
C ARG A 64 -14.61 22.30 2.73
N PRO A 65 -14.35 22.16 1.42
CA PRO A 65 -15.13 22.84 0.39
C PRO A 65 -16.56 22.29 0.29
N ARG A 66 -16.78 21.03 0.67
CA ARG A 66 -18.10 20.34 0.64
C ARG A 66 -18.26 19.40 1.85
N VAL A 67 -18.88 18.23 1.69
CA VAL A 67 -19.11 17.27 2.79
C VAL A 67 -17.79 16.69 3.31
N LEU A 68 -16.85 16.40 2.41
CA LEU A 68 -15.57 15.74 2.68
C LEU A 68 -14.45 16.77 2.91
N TYR A 69 -13.47 16.36 3.71
CA TYR A 69 -12.20 17.08 3.86
C TYR A 69 -11.25 16.73 2.71
N GLU A 70 -10.62 17.77 2.16
CA GLU A 70 -9.62 17.73 1.10
C GLU A 70 -8.31 18.32 1.61
N PHE A 71 -7.17 17.90 1.07
CA PHE A 71 -5.91 18.58 1.33
C PHE A 71 -5.94 19.98 0.73
N ALA A 72 -5.45 20.97 1.48
CA ALA A 72 -5.31 22.34 0.97
C ALA A 72 -4.29 22.42 -0.17
N ASP A 73 -3.25 21.59 -0.09
CA ASP A 73 -2.20 21.44 -1.11
C ASP A 73 -2.69 20.56 -2.28
N PRO A 74 -2.82 21.11 -3.50
CA PRO A 74 -3.23 20.35 -4.68
C PRO A 74 -2.31 19.18 -5.01
N ASP A 75 -1.01 19.28 -4.71
CA ASP A 75 -0.04 18.22 -4.95
C ASP A 75 -0.23 17.04 -4.00
N LEU A 76 -0.87 17.25 -2.85
CA LEU A 76 -1.27 16.18 -1.93
C LEU A 76 -2.66 15.64 -2.27
N GLU A 77 -3.60 16.48 -2.71
CA GLU A 77 -4.97 16.07 -3.02
C GLU A 77 -5.06 15.20 -4.29
N THR A 78 -4.19 15.43 -5.26
CA THR A 78 -4.14 14.67 -6.52
C THR A 78 -3.43 13.32 -6.40
N ARG A 79 -2.85 13.01 -5.23
CA ARG A 79 -2.18 11.72 -4.94
C ARG A 79 -3.16 10.56 -4.94
N SER A 80 -2.60 9.35 -5.07
CA SER A 80 -3.38 8.12 -4.99
C SER A 80 -4.14 8.03 -3.65
N ALA A 81 -5.26 7.30 -3.63
CA ALA A 81 -6.03 7.12 -2.40
C ALA A 81 -5.18 6.50 -1.27
N GLY A 82 -4.26 5.60 -1.62
CA GLY A 82 -3.32 4.99 -0.68
C GLY A 82 -2.33 5.99 -0.09
N GLN A 83 -1.72 6.81 -0.94
CA GLN A 83 -0.83 7.88 -0.50
C GLN A 83 -1.55 8.91 0.38
N LYS A 84 -2.77 9.33 0.01
CA LYS A 84 -3.62 10.21 0.83
C LYS A 84 -3.96 9.59 2.18
N MET A 85 -4.20 8.29 2.23
CA MET A 85 -4.46 7.57 3.48
C MET A 85 -3.23 7.59 4.39
N LEU A 86 -2.03 7.34 3.86
CA LEU A 86 -0.78 7.43 4.61
C LEU A 86 -0.52 8.84 5.14
N LEU A 87 -0.74 9.87 4.32
CA LEU A 87 -0.64 11.27 4.74
C LEU A 87 -1.61 11.60 5.89
N ARG A 88 -2.85 11.10 5.83
CA ARG A 88 -3.88 11.29 6.88
C ARG A 88 -3.56 10.57 8.19
N MET A 89 -2.76 9.51 8.16
CA MET A 89 -2.35 8.78 9.38
C MET A 89 -1.30 9.53 10.21
N GLY A 90 -0.67 10.57 9.64
CA GLY A 90 0.41 11.32 10.25
C GLY A 90 1.78 10.63 10.10
N ARG A 91 2.85 11.43 10.24
CA ARG A 91 4.24 11.04 9.92
C ARG A 91 4.68 9.75 10.62
N GLU A 92 4.42 9.61 11.91
CA GLU A 92 4.87 8.45 12.69
C GLU A 92 4.21 7.15 12.20
N ASN A 93 2.88 7.16 12.03
CA ASN A 93 2.16 5.98 11.56
C ASN A 93 2.52 5.64 10.11
N ALA A 94 2.64 6.65 9.24
CA ALA A 94 3.06 6.46 7.86
C ALA A 94 4.45 5.81 7.79
N ALA A 95 5.40 6.25 8.62
CA ALA A 95 6.74 5.66 8.68
C ALA A 95 6.71 4.19 9.09
N ARG A 96 5.91 3.83 10.10
CA ARG A 96 5.73 2.42 10.53
C ARG A 96 5.12 1.56 9.43
N VAL A 97 4.06 2.05 8.77
CA VAL A 97 3.43 1.33 7.66
C VAL A 97 4.41 1.14 6.49
N LYS A 98 5.14 2.20 6.11
CA LYS A 98 6.17 2.10 5.06
C LYS A 98 7.29 1.14 5.42
N ALA A 99 7.76 1.11 6.67
CA ALA A 99 8.78 0.16 7.10
C ALA A 99 8.31 -1.29 6.90
N LYS A 100 7.09 -1.61 7.36
CA LYS A 100 6.48 -2.92 7.17
C LYS A 100 6.24 -3.26 5.70
N LEU A 101 5.79 -2.30 4.88
CA LEU A 101 5.63 -2.49 3.43
C LEU A 101 6.96 -2.84 2.75
N ARG A 102 8.08 -2.23 3.16
CA ARG A 102 9.42 -2.60 2.65
C ARG A 102 9.80 -4.03 3.02
N GLU A 103 9.47 -4.48 4.22
CA GLU A 103 9.67 -5.88 4.63
C GLU A 103 8.87 -6.84 3.77
N ILE A 104 7.57 -6.59 3.60
CA ILE A 104 6.67 -7.40 2.76
C ILE A 104 7.19 -7.46 1.32
N ARG A 105 7.60 -6.30 0.75
CA ARG A 105 8.16 -6.23 -0.59
C ARG A 105 9.40 -7.11 -0.75
N ARG A 106 10.31 -7.09 0.24
CA ARG A 106 11.52 -7.94 0.21
C ARG A 106 11.16 -9.42 0.19
N GLU A 107 10.21 -9.84 1.03
CA GLU A 107 9.75 -11.23 1.07
C GLU A 107 9.05 -11.65 -0.23
N LEU A 108 8.24 -10.77 -0.83
CA LEU A 108 7.61 -11.01 -2.14
C LEU A 108 8.67 -11.23 -3.24
N VAL A 109 9.66 -10.35 -3.33
CA VAL A 109 10.77 -10.50 -4.29
C VAL A 109 11.53 -11.81 -4.06
N ALA A 110 11.84 -12.13 -2.80
CA ALA A 110 12.53 -13.37 -2.46
C ALA A 110 11.70 -14.62 -2.82
N ALA A 111 10.38 -14.57 -2.66
CA ALA A 111 9.49 -15.66 -3.03
C ALA A 111 9.38 -15.84 -4.56
N THR A 112 9.42 -14.76 -5.33
CA THR A 112 9.42 -14.82 -6.80
C THR A 112 10.71 -15.41 -7.36
N VAL A 113 11.87 -15.10 -6.78
CA VAL A 113 13.17 -15.62 -7.24
C VAL A 113 13.36 -17.12 -6.95
N ARG A 114 12.69 -17.65 -5.93
CA ARG A 114 12.76 -19.08 -5.56
C ARG A 114 11.85 -19.99 -6.39
N ARG A 115 10.99 -19.41 -7.25
CA ARG A 115 10.13 -20.14 -8.19
C ARG A 115 10.83 -20.30 -9.53
#